data_AF-A0A699X4A9-F1
#
_entry.id   AF-A0A699X4A9-F1
#
_cell.length_a   1.000
_cell.length_b   1.000
_cell.length_c   1.000
_cell.angle_alpha   90.00
_cell.angle_beta   90.00
_cell.angle_gamma   90.00
#
_symmetry.space_group_name_H-M   'P 1'
#
loop_
_entity.id
_entity.type
_entity.pdbx_description
1 polymer ?
#
loop_
_entity_poly.entity_id
_entity_poly.type
_entity_poly.pdbx_seq_one_letter_code
_entity_poly.pdbx_strand_id
1 'polypeptide(L)'
;LGLEGGARKPDAREAMVENLGGLVRIPSFMAELFVNYDCETDRGDVCMDIVGLLSRNAFPDSATWSTVNVPPLCLDALLGFVQSIADRLDDEPVTEGFPSAQALR
;
A
#
# COMPACT_ATOMS: atom_id res chain seq x y z
N LEU A 1 26.00 10.31 -14.51
CA LEU A 1 25.95 9.20 -13.53
C LEU A 1 24.74 8.36 -13.88
N GLY A 2 24.99 7.25 -14.60
CA GLY A 2 23.96 6.44 -15.25
C GLY A 2 23.10 5.69 -14.23
N LEU A 3 21.82 6.02 -14.20
CA LEU A 3 20.77 5.12 -13.72
C LEU A 3 20.38 4.21 -14.88
N GLU A 4 21.31 3.37 -15.34
CA GLU A 4 20.90 2.14 -16.00
C GLU A 4 20.27 1.30 -14.89
N GLY A 5 18.94 1.36 -14.80
CA GLY A 5 18.17 0.52 -13.90
C GLY A 5 18.51 -0.93 -14.19
N GLY A 6 19.41 -1.49 -13.39
CA GLY A 6 19.79 -2.90 -13.47
C GLY A 6 18.50 -3.69 -13.47
N ALA A 7 18.17 -4.29 -14.61
CA ALA A 7 16.94 -5.02 -14.81
C ALA A 7 16.96 -6.21 -13.84
N ARG A 8 16.40 -6.01 -12.64
CA ARG A 8 16.11 -7.11 -11.72
C ARG A 8 15.35 -8.14 -12.53
N LYS A 9 15.79 -9.41 -12.43
CA LYS A 9 15.11 -10.53 -13.09
C LYS A 9 13.61 -10.45 -12.76
N PRO A 10 12.72 -10.77 -13.71
CA PRO A 10 11.27 -10.75 -13.50
C PRO A 10 10.83 -11.39 -12.18
N ASP A 11 11.43 -12.52 -11.82
CA ASP A 11 11.17 -13.25 -10.57
C ASP A 11 11.44 -12.41 -9.31
N ALA A 12 12.46 -11.55 -9.32
CA ALA A 12 12.76 -10.68 -8.20
C ALA A 12 11.70 -9.57 -8.05
N ARG A 13 11.07 -9.13 -9.14
CA ARG A 13 9.96 -8.18 -9.08
C ARG A 13 8.71 -8.85 -8.51
N GLU A 14 8.42 -10.06 -8.94
CA GLU A 14 7.31 -10.86 -8.41
C GLU A 14 7.47 -11.09 -6.90
N ALA A 15 8.63 -11.56 -6.46
CA ALA A 15 8.91 -11.77 -5.03
C ALA A 15 8.76 -10.47 -4.22
N MET A 16 9.19 -9.32 -4.76
CA MET A 16 9.00 -8.03 -4.10
C MET A 16 7.51 -7.66 -3.94
N VAL A 17 6.72 -7.85 -4.99
CA VAL A 17 5.26 -7.57 -4.96
C VAL A 17 4.56 -8.50 -3.99
N GLU A 18 4.95 -9.77 -3.94
CA GLU A 18 4.39 -10.75 -3.00
C GLU A 18 4.69 -10.36 -1.54
N ASN A 19 5.93 -9.97 -1.24
CA ASN A 19 6.29 -9.47 0.09
C ASN A 19 5.52 -8.19 0.46
N LEU A 20 5.37 -7.26 -0.50
CA LEU A 20 4.59 -6.04 -0.30
C LEU A 20 3.12 -6.37 -0.04
N GLY A 21 2.54 -7.32 -0.78
CA GLY A 21 1.19 -7.82 -0.53
C GLY A 21 1.04 -8.43 0.87
N GLY A 22 2.07 -9.11 1.37
CA GLY A 22 2.13 -9.59 2.75
C GLY A 22 2.08 -8.46 3.79
N LEU A 23 2.86 -7.40 3.57
CA LEU A 23 2.87 -6.22 4.46
C LEU A 23 1.54 -5.46 4.44
N VAL A 24 0.93 -5.29 3.26
CA VAL A 24 -0.35 -4.58 3.10
C VAL A 24 -1.49 -5.24 3.87
N ARG A 25 -1.45 -6.57 4.05
CA ARG A 25 -2.46 -7.30 4.85
C ARG A 25 -2.30 -7.17 6.35
N ILE A 26 -1.21 -6.59 6.85
CA ILE A 26 -1.05 -6.30 8.27
C ILE A 26 -1.98 -5.12 8.60
N PRO A 27 -2.99 -5.28 9.49
CA PRO A 27 -4.10 -4.32 9.65
C PRO A 27 -3.71 -2.87 9.93
N SER A 28 -2.55 -2.64 10.55
CA SER A 28 -2.05 -1.29 10.87
C SER A 28 -0.98 -0.77 9.92
N PHE A 29 -0.36 -1.61 9.08
CA PHE A 29 0.85 -1.24 8.35
C PHE A 29 0.64 -0.04 7.41
N MET A 30 -0.39 -0.09 6.56
CA MET A 30 -0.68 1.00 5.63
C MET A 30 -1.14 2.28 6.35
N ALA A 31 -1.89 2.15 7.45
CA ALA A 31 -2.32 3.28 8.27
C ALA A 31 -1.14 3.95 8.99
N GLU A 32 -0.21 3.16 9.52
CA GLU A 32 1.02 3.65 10.16
C GLU A 32 1.93 4.35 9.15
N LEU A 33 2.07 3.81 7.93
CA LEU A 33 2.81 4.51 6.88
C LEU A 33 2.19 5.87 6.56
N PHE A 34 0.87 5.92 6.38
CA PHE A 34 0.16 7.15 6.08
C PHE A 34 0.37 8.20 7.20
N VAL A 35 0.14 7.83 8.46
CA VAL A 35 0.28 8.76 9.58
C VAL A 35 1.73 9.22 9.80
N ASN A 36 2.71 8.33 9.62
CA ASN A 36 4.11 8.66 9.92
C ASN A 36 4.88 9.27 8.74
N TYR A 37 4.40 9.12 7.51
CA TYR A 37 5.08 9.62 6.30
C TYR A 37 4.21 10.63 5.57
N ASP A 38 3.08 10.22 5.00
CA ASP A 38 2.23 11.06 4.15
C ASP A 38 1.61 12.27 4.90
N CYS A 39 1.42 12.17 6.23
CA CYS A 39 0.92 13.29 7.05
C CYS A 39 2.01 14.29 7.50
N GLU A 40 3.29 14.04 7.23
CA GLU A 40 4.40 14.94 7.57
C GLU A 40 4.87 15.71 6.33
N THR A 41 4.92 17.04 6.41
CA THR A 41 5.19 17.89 5.24
C THR A 41 6.62 17.73 4.70
N ASP A 42 7.55 17.34 5.58
CA ASP A 42 8.96 17.15 5.25
C ASP A 42 9.30 15.70 4.84
N ARG A 43 8.30 14.80 4.77
CA ARG A 43 8.48 13.39 4.38
C ARG A 43 7.82 13.10 3.03
N GLY A 44 8.17 11.95 2.46
CA GLY A 44 7.56 11.48 1.21
C GLY A 44 6.24 10.75 1.47
N ASP A 45 5.39 10.69 0.44
CA ASP A 45 4.08 10.05 0.49
C ASP A 45 4.18 8.52 0.31
N VAL A 46 4.85 7.84 1.24
CA VAL A 46 5.21 6.41 1.11
C VAL A 46 3.98 5.51 0.98
N CYS A 47 2.91 5.76 1.74
CA CYS A 47 1.69 4.97 1.65
C CYS A 47 1.04 5.16 0.27
N MET A 48 0.92 6.40 -0.18
CA MET A 48 0.38 6.73 -1.50
C MET A 48 1.23 6.16 -2.64
N ASP A 49 2.56 6.19 -2.52
CA ASP A 49 3.50 5.63 -3.49
C ASP A 49 3.34 4.11 -3.62
N ILE A 50 3.14 3.41 -2.49
CA ILE A 50 2.83 1.96 -2.50
C ILE A 50 1.52 1.69 -3.23
N VAL A 51 0.46 2.43 -2.90
CA VAL A 51 -0.85 2.29 -3.56
C VAL A 51 -0.72 2.56 -5.06
N GLY A 52 0.02 3.61 -5.43
CA GLY A 52 0.29 3.97 -6.82
C GLY A 52 1.09 2.90 -7.58
N LEU A 53 2.11 2.33 -6.94
CA LEU A 53 2.90 1.24 -7.49
C LEU A 53 2.02 0.00 -7.75
N LEU A 54 1.23 -0.42 -6.76
CA LEU A 54 0.32 -1.56 -6.90
C LEU A 54 -0.71 -1.30 -8.01
N SER A 55 -1.29 -0.10 -8.04
CA SER A 55 -2.32 0.28 -9.02
C SER A 55 -1.80 0.23 -10.45
N ARG A 56 -0.59 0.75 -10.71
CA ARG A 56 0.03 0.71 -12.03
C ARG A 56 0.35 -0.73 -12.47
N ASN A 57 0.75 -1.58 -11.54
CA ASN A 57 1.15 -2.96 -11.83
C ASN A 57 -0.02 -3.94 -11.90
N ALA A 58 -1.22 -3.56 -11.44
CA ALA A 58 -2.43 -4.39 -11.50
C ALA A 58 -3.00 -4.56 -12.93
N PHE A 59 -2.57 -3.72 -13.89
CA PHE A 59 -3.00 -3.83 -15.28
C PHE A 59 -2.24 -4.95 -16.03
N PRO A 60 -2.89 -5.65 -16.97
CA PRO A 60 -2.29 -6.76 -17.71
C PRO A 60 -0.97 -6.42 -18.43
N ASP A 61 -0.82 -5.18 -18.89
CA ASP A 61 0.38 -4.66 -19.57
C ASP A 61 1.66 -4.83 -18.74
N SER A 62 1.54 -4.90 -17.42
CA SER A 62 2.66 -5.07 -16.50
C SER A 62 3.30 -6.45 -16.62
N ALA A 63 2.56 -7.46 -17.08
CA ALA A 63 3.08 -8.81 -17.32
C ALA A 63 4.17 -8.83 -18.40
N THR A 64 4.14 -7.89 -19.36
CA THR A 64 5.13 -7.80 -20.44
C THR A 64 6.54 -7.47 -19.92
N TRP A 65 6.65 -6.78 -18.79
CA TRP A 65 7.92 -6.31 -18.21
C TRP A 65 8.22 -6.95 -16.84
N SER A 66 7.42 -7.92 -16.44
CA SER A 66 7.54 -8.67 -15.19
C SER A 66 7.14 -10.13 -15.42
N THR A 67 6.15 -10.63 -14.69
CA THR A 67 5.60 -11.98 -14.81
C THR A 67 4.08 -11.90 -14.88
N VAL A 68 3.45 -12.99 -15.32
CA VAL A 68 1.99 -13.11 -15.37
C VAL A 68 1.33 -13.10 -13.99
N ASN A 69 2.12 -13.30 -12.92
CA ASN A 69 1.64 -13.32 -11.54
C ASN A 69 1.60 -11.91 -10.91
N VAL A 70 2.39 -10.96 -11.41
CA VAL A 70 2.45 -9.60 -10.83
C VAL A 70 1.09 -8.87 -10.88
N PRO A 71 0.38 -8.80 -12.02
CA PRO A 71 -0.92 -8.11 -12.07
C PRO A 71 -1.95 -8.63 -11.04
N PRO A 72 -2.22 -9.95 -10.95
CA PRO A 72 -3.17 -10.45 -9.95
C PRO A 72 -2.67 -10.25 -8.51
N LEU A 73 -1.37 -10.38 -8.23
CA LEU A 73 -0.82 -10.10 -6.89
C LEU A 73 -1.03 -8.64 -6.47
N CYS A 74 -0.79 -7.69 -7.39
CA CYS A 74 -1.01 -6.27 -7.13
C CYS A 74 -2.48 -5.96 -6.87
N LEU A 75 -3.39 -6.54 -7.68
CA LEU A 75 -4.82 -6.36 -7.50
C LEU A 75 -5.30 -6.94 -6.16
N ASP A 76 -4.86 -8.14 -5.80
CA ASP A 76 -5.21 -8.79 -4.53
C ASP A 76 -4.71 -7.99 -3.32
N ALA A 77 -3.49 -7.43 -3.38
CA ALA A 77 -2.99 -6.53 -2.34
C ALA A 77 -3.87 -5.27 -2.17
N LEU A 78 -4.28 -4.64 -3.27
CA LEU A 78 -5.18 -3.48 -3.24
C LEU A 78 -6.56 -3.83 -2.66
N LEU A 79 -7.14 -4.95 -3.09
CA LEU A 79 -8.43 -5.42 -2.58
C LEU A 79 -8.34 -5.77 -1.10
N GLY A 80 -7.25 -6.41 -0.67
CA GLY A 80 -6.98 -6.70 0.74
C GLY A 80 -6.88 -5.42 1.58
N PHE A 81 -6.23 -4.37 1.05
CA PHE A 81 -6.19 -3.09 1.73
C PHE A 81 -7.58 -2.45 1.86
N VAL A 82 -8.35 -2.38 0.77
CA VAL A 82 -9.72 -1.84 0.79
C VAL A 82 -10.60 -2.64 1.75
N GLN A 83 -10.49 -3.97 1.76
CA GLN A 83 -11.21 -4.83 2.68
C GLN A 83 -10.84 -4.51 4.14
N SER A 84 -9.56 -4.31 4.46
CA SER A 84 -9.14 -3.93 5.81
C SER A 84 -9.73 -2.59 6.28
N ILE A 85 -9.91 -1.63 5.36
CA ILE A 85 -10.60 -0.37 5.66
C ILE A 85 -12.09 -0.62 5.91
N ALA A 86 -12.72 -1.46 5.09
CA ALA A 86 -14.13 -1.81 5.23
C ALA A 86 -14.41 -2.53 6.55
N ASP A 87 -13.59 -3.52 6.91
CA ASP A 87 -13.73 -4.30 8.16
C ASP A 87 -13.66 -3.39 9.40
N ARG A 88 -12.78 -2.38 9.38
CA ARG A 88 -12.67 -1.40 10.47
C ARG A 88 -13.88 -0.49 10.66
N LEU A 89 -14.80 -0.43 9.69
CA LEU A 89 -16.03 0.36 9.85
C LEU A 89 -17.00 -0.29 10.84
N ASP A 90 -16.85 -1.60 11.07
CA ASP A 90 -17.65 -2.37 12.01
C ASP A 90 -17.05 -2.39 13.43
N ASP A 91 -15.82 -1.89 13.62
CA ASP A 91 -15.14 -1.82 14.91
C ASP A 91 -15.70 -0.67 15.79
N GLU A 92 -15.70 -0.88 17.12
CA GLU A 92 -16.03 0.20 18.05
C GLU A 92 -14.98 1.33 17.99
N PRO A 93 -15.41 2.61 17.87
CA PRO A 93 -14.49 3.72 17.77
C PRO A 93 -13.72 3.92 19.09
N VAL A 94 -12.39 3.95 18.98
CA VAL A 94 -11.52 4.32 20.10
C VAL A 94 -11.65 5.82 20.35
N THR A 95 -12.34 6.19 21.43
CA THR A 95 -12.59 7.58 21.82
C THR A 95 -11.87 7.99 23.10
N GLU A 96 -11.30 7.03 23.82
CA GLU A 96 -10.58 7.30 25.07
C GLU A 96 -9.35 8.18 24.82
N GLY A 97 -9.23 9.27 25.57
CA GLY A 97 -8.10 10.21 25.46
C GLY A 97 -8.18 11.21 24.32
N PHE A 98 -9.19 11.13 23.43
CA PHE A 98 -9.39 12.09 22.35
C PHE A 98 -10.49 13.11 22.67
N PRO A 99 -10.37 14.37 22.20
CA PRO A 99 -11.41 15.38 22.37
C PRO A 99 -12.70 14.98 21.64
N SER A 100 -13.86 15.34 22.22
CA SER A 100 -15.14 15.09 21.57
C SER A 100 -15.29 15.91 20.29
N ALA A 101 -16.03 15.40 19.31
CA ALA A 101 -16.26 16.12 18.04
C ALA A 101 -16.89 17.51 18.24
N GLN A 102 -17.64 17.71 19.33
CA GLN A 102 -18.22 19.02 19.70
C GLN A 102 -17.16 20.01 20.21
N ALA A 103 -16.07 19.52 20.81
CA ALA A 103 -14.97 20.35 21.27
C ALA A 103 -14.00 20.77 20.14
N LEU A 104 -14.10 20.14 18.96
CA LEU A 104 -13.28 20.43 17.78
C LEU A 104 -13.96 21.35 16.75
N ARG A 105 -15.21 21.73 16.97
CA ARG A 105 -15.97 22.68 16.13
C ARG A 105 -15.92 24.08 16.72
#